data_AF-A0A2R6NW30-F1
#
_entry.id   AF-A0A2R6NW30-F1
#
_cell.length_a   1.000
_cell.length_b   1.000
_cell.length_c   1.000
_cell.angle_alpha   90.00
_cell.angle_beta   90.00
_cell.angle_gamma   90.00
#
_symmetry.space_group_name_H-M   'P 1'
#
loop_
_entity.id
_entity.type
_entity.pdbx_description
1 polymer ?
#
loop_
_entity_poly.entity_id
_entity_poly.type
_entity_poly.pdbx_seq_one_letter_code
_entity_poly.pdbx_strand_id
1 'polypeptide(L)'
;MTLYPDVMRRAQGEIDNVVGRDRKPTFEDEDHLPYITAIVKEVLRWRPVAPLDALVFENIWAINHDSTYFPEPDEFRPERYLDSNGVLAEPLHDTHHHGHLSFGSGRRICIGQYFASQSLFIAIATILWAVNIEQALDSDGRPIIPSRTDTVDDGVVV
;
A
#
# COMPACT_ATOMS: atom_id res chain seq x y z
N MET A 1 -8.65 16.86 -29.04
CA MET A 1 -9.26 18.20 -29.19
C MET A 1 -9.58 18.57 -30.63
N THR A 2 -8.74 18.27 -31.61
CA THR A 2 -9.01 18.52 -33.04
C THR A 2 -10.31 17.87 -33.55
N LEU A 3 -10.66 16.68 -33.05
CA LEU A 3 -11.92 15.99 -33.35
C LEU A 3 -13.15 16.59 -32.63
N TYR A 4 -12.95 17.45 -31.62
CA TYR A 4 -14.02 18.00 -30.77
C TYR A 4 -13.82 19.50 -30.54
N PRO A 5 -13.95 20.33 -31.60
CA PRO A 5 -13.67 21.76 -31.52
C PRO A 5 -14.61 22.53 -30.58
N ASP A 6 -15.84 22.07 -30.36
CA ASP A 6 -16.77 22.69 -29.40
C ASP A 6 -16.30 22.54 -27.95
N VAL A 7 -15.79 21.37 -27.58
CA VAL A 7 -15.19 21.11 -26.27
C VAL A 7 -13.98 22.03 -26.06
N MET A 8 -13.14 22.15 -27.08
CA MET A 8 -11.97 23.04 -27.05
C MET A 8 -12.38 24.51 -26.89
N ARG A 9 -13.36 25.00 -27.64
CA ARG A 9 -13.85 26.38 -27.53
C ARG A 9 -14.42 26.68 -26.15
N ARG A 10 -15.20 25.75 -25.57
CA ARG A 10 -15.75 25.91 -24.22
C ARG A 10 -14.64 25.95 -23.17
N ALA A 11 -13.64 25.09 -23.28
CA ALA A 11 -12.47 25.10 -22.40
C ALA A 11 -11.70 26.42 -22.47
N GLN A 12 -11.48 26.94 -23.69
CA GLN A 12 -10.84 28.26 -23.88
C GLN A 12 -11.66 29.38 -23.25
N GLY A 13 -12.99 29.35 -23.38
CA GLY A 13 -13.87 30.34 -22.74
C GLY A 13 -13.80 30.31 -21.21
N GLU A 14 -13.69 29.13 -20.60
CA GLU A 14 -13.49 29.02 -19.14
C GLU A 14 -12.14 29.63 -18.74
N ILE A 15 -11.06 29.29 -19.44
CA ILE A 15 -9.72 29.84 -19.17
C ILE A 15 -9.72 31.37 -19.34
N ASP A 16 -10.33 31.90 -20.40
CA ASP A 16 -10.38 33.33 -20.65
C ASP A 16 -11.11 34.11 -19.56
N ASN A 17 -12.19 33.53 -19.00
CA ASN A 17 -12.97 34.16 -17.95
C ASN A 17 -12.28 34.13 -16.59
N VAL A 18 -11.52 33.07 -16.29
CA VAL A 18 -10.92 32.84 -14.96
C VAL A 18 -9.48 33.36 -14.89
N VAL A 19 -8.67 33.05 -15.90
CA VAL A 19 -7.24 33.36 -15.94
C VAL A 19 -6.97 34.65 -16.72
N GLY A 20 -7.77 34.93 -17.75
CA GLY A 20 -7.53 36.04 -18.68
C GLY A 20 -6.38 35.75 -19.65
N ARG A 21 -5.90 36.80 -20.33
CA ARG A 21 -4.84 36.71 -21.36
C ARG A 21 -3.48 37.27 -20.93
N ASP A 22 -3.42 37.94 -19.77
CA ASP A 22 -2.23 38.65 -19.30
C ASP A 22 -1.24 37.74 -18.53
N ARG A 23 -1.67 36.54 -18.17
CA ARG A 23 -0.84 35.54 -17.47
C ARG A 23 -1.15 34.12 -17.95
N LYS A 24 -0.24 33.20 -17.67
CA LYS A 24 -0.47 31.76 -17.83
C LYS A 24 -1.26 31.19 -16.64
N PRO A 25 -2.05 30.11 -16.82
CA PRO A 25 -2.65 29.38 -15.72
C PRO A 25 -1.60 28.79 -14.77
N THR A 26 -1.94 28.64 -13.49
CA THR A 26 -1.13 27.98 -12.44
C THR A 26 -1.98 26.94 -11.69
N PHE A 27 -1.36 26.15 -10.78
CA PHE A 27 -2.08 25.18 -9.96
C PHE A 27 -3.11 25.83 -9.02
N GLU A 28 -2.95 27.10 -8.68
CA GLU A 28 -3.90 27.85 -7.84
C GLU A 28 -5.25 28.09 -8.55
N ASP A 29 -5.29 27.96 -9.88
CA ASP A 29 -6.51 28.14 -10.68
C ASP A 29 -7.39 26.87 -10.74
N GLU A 30 -6.91 25.70 -10.28
CA GLU A 30 -7.56 24.40 -10.51
C GLU A 30 -9.00 24.33 -9.99
N ASP A 31 -9.24 24.82 -8.77
CA ASP A 31 -10.59 24.86 -8.15
C ASP A 31 -11.56 25.76 -8.92
N HIS A 32 -11.05 26.68 -9.74
CA HIS A 32 -11.82 27.62 -10.54
C HIS A 32 -11.95 27.21 -12.01
N LEU A 33 -11.33 26.10 -12.44
CA LEU A 33 -11.38 25.58 -13.81
C LEU A 33 -12.07 24.19 -13.88
N PRO A 34 -13.33 24.07 -13.43
CA PRO A 34 -14.00 22.77 -13.31
C PRO A 34 -14.20 22.05 -14.65
N TYR A 35 -14.35 22.77 -15.76
CA TYR A 35 -14.47 22.13 -17.08
C TYR A 35 -13.14 21.60 -17.59
N ILE A 36 -12.02 22.29 -17.33
CA ILE A 36 -10.68 21.72 -17.59
C ILE A 36 -10.46 20.45 -16.77
N THR A 37 -10.80 20.48 -15.47
CA THR A 37 -10.72 19.29 -14.61
C THR A 37 -11.59 18.14 -15.12
N ALA A 38 -12.80 18.43 -15.63
CA ALA A 38 -13.65 17.44 -16.26
C ALA A 38 -13.04 16.85 -17.54
N ILE A 39 -12.40 17.68 -18.38
CA ILE A 39 -11.68 17.21 -19.58
C ILE A 39 -10.55 16.27 -19.20
N VAL A 40 -9.74 16.60 -18.19
CA VAL A 40 -8.65 15.74 -17.72
C VAL A 40 -9.20 14.37 -17.29
N LYS A 41 -10.27 14.36 -16.49
CA LYS A 41 -10.94 13.11 -16.07
C LYS A 41 -11.43 12.29 -17.26
N GLU A 42 -12.04 12.92 -18.26
CA GLU A 42 -12.57 12.21 -19.43
C GLU A 42 -11.46 11.67 -20.33
N VAL A 43 -10.36 12.41 -20.48
CA VAL A 43 -9.17 11.93 -21.21
C VAL A 43 -8.62 10.67 -20.55
N LEU A 44 -8.43 10.70 -19.23
CA LEU A 44 -7.92 9.54 -18.48
C LEU A 44 -8.90 8.35 -18.49
N ARG A 45 -10.21 8.62 -18.53
CA ARG A 45 -11.23 7.57 -18.67
C ARG A 45 -11.23 6.92 -20.06
N TRP A 46 -11.10 7.72 -21.12
CA TRP A 46 -11.11 7.23 -22.51
C TRP A 46 -9.81 6.58 -22.93
N ARG A 47 -8.69 7.13 -22.44
CA ARG A 47 -7.33 6.73 -22.80
C ARG A 47 -6.52 6.60 -21.51
N PRO A 48 -6.76 5.53 -20.72
CA PRO A 48 -5.97 5.29 -19.53
C PRO A 48 -4.49 5.19 -19.90
N VAL A 49 -3.63 5.73 -19.03
CA VAL A 49 -2.17 5.77 -19.24
C VAL A 49 -1.57 4.37 -19.22
N ALA A 50 -2.09 3.51 -18.33
CA ALA A 50 -1.68 2.11 -18.28
C ALA A 50 -2.20 1.39 -19.54
N PRO A 51 -1.34 0.64 -20.25
CA PRO A 51 -1.78 -0.20 -21.36
C PRO A 51 -2.90 -1.14 -20.92
N LEU A 52 -3.86 -1.36 -21.83
CA LEU A 52 -4.78 -2.48 -21.64
C LEU A 52 -3.95 -3.78 -21.58
N ASP A 53 -4.30 -4.66 -20.66
CA ASP A 53 -3.58 -5.92 -20.37
C ASP A 53 -2.18 -5.77 -19.74
N ALA A 54 -1.84 -4.58 -19.23
CA ALA A 54 -0.65 -4.44 -18.40
C ALA A 54 -0.83 -5.21 -17.07
N LEU A 55 0.14 -6.06 -16.77
CA LEU A 55 0.23 -6.72 -15.47
C LEU A 55 0.79 -5.73 -14.45
N VAL A 56 0.03 -5.52 -13.37
CA VAL A 56 0.44 -4.67 -12.25
C VAL A 56 0.67 -5.56 -11.04
N PHE A 57 1.86 -5.48 -10.46
CA PHE A 57 2.22 -6.20 -9.23
C PHE A 57 2.31 -5.23 -8.06
N GLU A 58 1.62 -5.56 -6.97
CA GLU A 58 1.81 -4.88 -5.69
C GLU A 58 3.06 -5.48 -5.02
N ASN A 59 4.10 -4.67 -4.82
CA ASN A 59 5.26 -5.10 -4.04
C ASN A 59 4.96 -4.95 -2.54
N ILE A 60 4.14 -5.86 -2.03
CA ILE A 60 3.67 -5.87 -0.64
C ILE A 60 4.85 -5.90 0.34
N TRP A 61 5.94 -6.60 0.01
CA TRP A 61 7.13 -6.63 0.86
C TRP A 61 7.74 -5.24 1.02
N ALA A 62 8.01 -4.54 -0.09
CA ALA A 62 8.60 -3.20 -0.06
C ALA A 62 7.68 -2.18 0.64
N ILE A 63 6.36 -2.27 0.42
CA ILE A 63 5.41 -1.36 1.07
C ILE A 63 5.40 -1.55 2.59
N ASN A 64 5.40 -2.80 3.08
CA ASN A 64 5.50 -3.08 4.52
C ASN A 64 6.90 -2.82 5.11
N HIS A 65 7.90 -2.52 4.28
CA HIS A 65 9.25 -2.13 4.69
C HIS A 65 9.57 -0.66 4.39
N ASP A 66 8.58 0.16 4.03
CA ASP A 66 8.81 1.60 3.86
C ASP A 66 9.06 2.25 5.24
N SER A 67 10.29 2.73 5.44
CA SER A 67 10.72 3.35 6.69
C SER A 67 9.93 4.59 7.10
N THR A 68 9.21 5.21 6.15
CA THR A 68 8.31 6.35 6.41
C THR A 68 7.13 5.94 7.27
N TYR A 69 6.63 4.71 7.10
CA TYR A 69 5.48 4.16 7.82
C TYR A 69 5.90 3.15 8.88
N PHE A 70 6.97 2.41 8.63
CA PHE A 70 7.52 1.39 9.52
C PHE A 70 8.97 1.72 9.89
N PRO A 71 9.20 2.56 10.92
CA PRO A 71 10.56 2.85 11.38
C PRO A 71 11.29 1.57 11.76
N GLU A 72 12.56 1.43 11.36
CA GLU A 72 13.36 0.19 11.51
C GLU A 72 12.57 -1.03 11.00
N PRO A 73 12.27 -1.08 9.69
CA PRO A 73 11.36 -2.08 9.13
C PRO A 73 11.92 -3.51 9.20
N ASP A 74 13.25 -3.66 9.17
CA ASP A 74 13.92 -4.96 9.24
C ASP A 74 13.89 -5.56 10.66
N GLU A 75 13.53 -4.77 11.68
CA GLU A 75 13.44 -5.24 13.06
C GLU A 75 12.06 -5.80 13.42
N PHE A 76 12.09 -7.05 13.89
CA PHE A 76 10.91 -7.73 14.43
C PHE A 76 10.55 -7.12 15.79
N ARG A 77 9.70 -6.10 15.75
CA ARG A 77 9.31 -5.30 16.93
C ARG A 77 7.78 -5.22 17.05
N PRO A 78 7.13 -6.17 17.75
CA PRO A 78 5.68 -6.17 17.94
C PRO A 78 5.12 -4.89 18.57
N GLU A 79 5.92 -4.20 19.39
CA GLU A 79 5.55 -2.96 20.07
C GLU A 79 5.17 -1.83 19.11
N ARG A 80 5.55 -1.90 17.83
CA ARG A 80 5.12 -0.92 16.82
C ARG A 80 3.61 -0.88 16.60
N TYR A 81 2.90 -1.94 16.99
CA TYR A 81 1.44 -2.04 16.92
C TYR A 81 0.76 -1.65 18.23
N LEU A 82 1.51 -1.17 19.23
CA LEU A 82 0.99 -0.74 20.52
C LEU A 82 1.07 0.79 20.66
N ASP A 83 0.09 1.36 21.36
CA ASP A 83 0.11 2.76 21.77
C ASP A 83 0.98 2.96 23.04
N SER A 84 1.05 4.20 23.54
CA SER A 84 1.82 4.52 24.75
C SER A 84 1.31 3.85 26.03
N ASN A 85 0.10 3.30 26.01
CA ASN A 85 -0.51 2.59 27.14
C ASN A 85 -0.31 1.07 27.04
N GLY A 86 0.31 0.58 25.96
CA GLY A 86 0.50 -0.85 25.72
C GLY A 86 -0.75 -1.56 25.20
N VAL A 87 -1.75 -0.83 24.72
CA VAL A 87 -2.90 -1.41 24.01
C VAL A 87 -2.69 -1.30 22.50
N LEU A 88 -3.45 -2.06 21.71
CA LEU A 88 -3.33 -1.98 20.25
C LEU A 88 -3.56 -0.54 19.77
N ALA A 89 -2.62 -0.02 19.00
CA ALA A 89 -2.72 1.29 18.38
C ALA A 89 -3.75 1.26 17.24
N GLU A 90 -4.27 2.45 16.90
CA GLU A 90 -5.09 2.59 15.70
C GLU A 90 -4.28 2.18 14.46
N PRO A 91 -4.83 1.31 13.59
CA PRO A 91 -4.16 0.90 12.36
C PRO A 91 -3.81 2.09 11.45
N LEU A 92 -2.71 1.96 10.71
CA LEU A 92 -2.36 2.90 9.64
C LEU A 92 -3.54 3.08 8.66
N HIS A 93 -3.72 4.31 8.17
CA HIS A 93 -4.76 4.62 7.19
C HIS A 93 -4.64 3.73 5.93
N ASP A 94 -5.77 3.43 5.29
CA ASP A 94 -5.84 2.59 4.09
C ASP A 94 -5.30 1.15 4.20
N THR A 95 -5.08 0.64 5.42
CA THR A 95 -4.65 -0.76 5.66
C THR A 95 -5.79 -1.74 5.99
N HIS A 96 -7.05 -1.37 5.69
CA HIS A 96 -8.24 -2.19 5.99
C HIS A 96 -8.30 -2.69 7.44
N HIS A 97 -7.85 -1.85 8.39
CA HIS A 97 -7.77 -2.13 9.83
C HIS A 97 -6.74 -3.16 10.28
N HIS A 98 -5.84 -3.62 9.41
CA HIS A 98 -4.79 -4.58 9.78
C HIS A 98 -3.50 -3.91 10.26
N GLY A 99 -3.26 -2.66 9.90
CA GLY A 99 -1.98 -1.97 10.17
C GLY A 99 -0.85 -2.39 9.24
N HIS A 100 -1.13 -3.26 8.27
CA HIS A 100 -0.22 -3.77 7.24
C HIS A 100 -1.00 -4.14 5.97
N LEU A 101 -0.32 -4.36 4.84
CA LEU A 101 -0.96 -4.68 3.55
C LEU A 101 -0.80 -6.14 3.09
N SER A 102 -0.42 -7.04 4.01
CA SER A 102 -0.16 -8.46 3.70
C SER A 102 -1.34 -9.24 3.11
N PHE A 103 -2.58 -8.79 3.30
CA PHE A 103 -3.78 -9.42 2.72
C PHE A 103 -4.21 -8.81 1.37
N GLY A 104 -3.39 -7.92 0.82
CA GLY A 104 -3.69 -7.15 -0.40
C GLY A 104 -4.63 -5.97 -0.12
N SER A 105 -5.18 -5.42 -1.21
CA SER A 105 -5.92 -4.15 -1.16
C SER A 105 -7.21 -4.16 -1.98
N GLY A 106 -8.16 -3.30 -1.60
CA GLY A 106 -9.33 -2.97 -2.40
C GLY A 106 -10.33 -4.12 -2.58
N ARG A 107 -11.03 -4.15 -3.73
CA ARG A 107 -12.12 -5.13 -4.00
C ARG A 107 -11.65 -6.58 -4.10
N ARG A 108 -10.34 -6.82 -4.19
CA ARG A 108 -9.75 -8.16 -4.33
C ARG A 108 -8.93 -8.57 -3.11
N ILE A 109 -9.09 -7.85 -2.00
CA ILE A 109 -8.50 -8.20 -0.71
C ILE A 109 -8.84 -9.65 -0.33
N CYS A 110 -7.89 -10.32 0.34
CA CYS A 110 -8.02 -11.72 0.73
C CYS A 110 -9.29 -11.93 1.57
N ILE A 111 -10.25 -12.70 1.05
CA ILE A 111 -11.47 -13.07 1.78
C ILE A 111 -11.18 -13.93 3.02
N GLY A 112 -10.05 -14.63 3.01
CA GLY A 112 -9.59 -15.49 4.12
C GLY A 112 -8.90 -14.75 5.26
N GLN A 113 -8.70 -13.43 5.17
CA GLN A 113 -7.93 -12.65 6.15
C GLN A 113 -8.38 -12.86 7.59
N TYR A 114 -9.69 -12.89 7.85
CA TYR A 114 -10.23 -13.05 9.20
C TYR A 114 -9.96 -14.44 9.75
N PHE A 115 -10.10 -15.47 8.92
CA PHE A 115 -9.80 -16.84 9.31
C PHE A 115 -8.31 -17.03 9.57
N ALA A 116 -7.46 -16.50 8.68
CA ALA A 116 -6.01 -16.58 8.80
C ALA A 116 -5.52 -15.88 10.08
N SER A 117 -5.96 -14.64 10.34
CA SER A 117 -5.55 -13.88 11.53
C SER A 117 -5.98 -14.56 12.84
N GLN A 118 -7.23 -15.06 12.91
CA GLN A 118 -7.71 -15.77 14.11
C GLN A 118 -6.99 -17.11 14.31
N SER A 119 -6.69 -17.81 13.20
CA SER A 119 -5.95 -19.08 13.24
C SER A 119 -4.50 -18.88 13.69
N LEU A 120 -3.82 -17.84 13.20
CA LEU A 120 -2.46 -17.47 13.65
C LEU A 120 -2.46 -17.04 15.12
N PHE A 121 -3.43 -16.22 15.52
CA PHE A 121 -3.57 -15.78 16.90
C PHE A 121 -3.66 -16.97 17.86
N ILE A 122 -4.60 -17.90 17.61
CA ILE A 122 -4.79 -19.03 18.51
C ILE A 122 -3.61 -20.01 18.47
N ALA A 123 -2.99 -20.22 17.30
CA ALA A 123 -1.82 -21.07 17.17
C ALA A 123 -0.63 -20.53 17.97
N ILE A 124 -0.29 -19.25 17.78
CA ILE A 124 0.82 -18.59 18.48
C ILE A 124 0.56 -18.60 20.00
N ALA A 125 -0.63 -18.19 20.44
CA ALA A 125 -0.98 -18.18 21.86
C ALA A 125 -0.88 -19.59 22.50
N THR A 126 -1.35 -20.62 21.79
CA THR A 126 -1.31 -22.00 22.28
C THR A 126 0.12 -22.53 22.38
N ILE A 127 0.95 -22.28 21.36
CA ILE A 127 2.34 -22.73 21.34
C ILE A 127 3.12 -22.09 22.49
N LEU A 128 3.00 -20.76 22.66
CA LEU A 128 3.69 -20.02 23.72
C LEU A 128 3.18 -20.36 25.12
N TRP A 129 1.91 -20.78 25.25
CA TRP A 129 1.39 -21.29 26.52
C TRP A 129 1.92 -22.69 26.86
N ALA A 130 2.11 -23.55 25.85
CA ALA A 130 2.42 -24.96 26.06
C ALA A 130 3.92 -25.24 26.24
N VAL A 131 4.81 -24.51 25.54
CA VAL A 131 6.24 -24.83 25.49
C VAL A 131 7.14 -23.59 25.46
N ASN A 132 8.36 -23.75 25.95
CA ASN A 132 9.46 -22.84 25.67
C ASN A 132 10.20 -23.29 24.41
N ILE A 133 10.44 -22.36 23.48
CA ILE A 133 11.20 -22.61 22.25
C ILE A 133 12.61 -22.07 22.44
N GLU A 134 13.61 -22.93 22.29
CA GLU A 134 15.03 -22.58 22.43
C GLU A 134 15.80 -22.89 21.15
N GLN A 135 16.96 -22.26 20.99
CA GLN A 135 17.85 -22.53 19.86
C GLN A 135 18.44 -23.93 19.96
N ALA A 136 18.51 -24.63 18.83
CA ALA A 136 19.28 -25.87 18.76
C ALA A 136 20.76 -25.60 19.04
N LEU A 137 21.46 -26.56 19.61
CA LEU A 137 22.90 -26.49 19.86
C LEU A 137 23.66 -27.28 18.80
N ASP A 138 24.81 -26.76 18.37
CA ASP A 138 25.75 -27.47 17.51
C ASP A 138 26.54 -28.55 18.29
N SER A 139 27.47 -29.23 17.61
CA SER A 139 28.33 -30.25 18.22
C SER A 139 29.23 -29.72 19.35
N ASP A 140 29.47 -28.41 19.39
CA ASP A 140 30.30 -27.73 20.39
C ASP A 140 29.45 -27.15 21.54
N GLY A 141 28.13 -27.36 21.52
CA GLY A 141 27.20 -26.82 22.51
C GLY A 141 26.88 -25.33 22.33
N ARG A 142 27.19 -24.72 21.18
CA ARG A 142 26.86 -23.32 20.89
C ARG A 142 25.49 -23.21 20.21
N PRO A 143 24.73 -22.12 20.44
CA PRO A 143 23.46 -21.90 19.76
C PRO A 143 23.62 -21.77 18.25
N ILE A 144 22.79 -22.51 17.51
CA ILE A 144 22.63 -22.36 16.07
C ILE A 144 21.70 -21.17 15.83
N ILE A 145 22.24 -20.09 15.25
CA ILE A 145 21.48 -18.87 14.93
C ILE A 145 20.89 -19.02 13.52
N PRO A 146 19.56 -19.06 13.35
CA PRO A 146 18.95 -19.06 12.03
C PRO A 146 19.28 -17.75 11.29
N SER A 147 19.62 -17.86 10.01
CA SER A 147 19.74 -16.67 9.15
C SER A 147 18.37 -16.05 8.94
N ARG A 148 18.31 -14.71 9.01
CA ARG A 148 17.07 -13.94 8.75
C ARG A 148 16.70 -13.91 7.27
N THR A 149 17.64 -14.19 6.38
CA THR A 149 17.50 -14.02 4.93
C THR A 149 17.74 -15.28 4.14
N ASP A 150 18.18 -16.37 4.78
CA ASP A 150 18.35 -17.64 4.07
C ASP A 150 16.97 -18.18 3.68
N THR A 151 16.83 -18.50 2.40
CA THR A 151 15.62 -19.11 1.85
C THR A 151 15.95 -20.50 1.30
N VAL A 152 14.97 -21.39 1.37
CA VAL A 152 15.01 -22.66 0.64
C VAL A 152 14.41 -22.39 -0.74
N ASP A 153 15.25 -22.34 -1.77
CA ASP A 153 14.85 -22.00 -3.16
C ASP A 153 14.51 -23.25 -4.01
N ASP A 154 14.25 -24.39 -3.38
CA ASP A 154 13.89 -25.64 -4.07
C ASP A 154 12.40 -25.70 -4.46
N GLY A 155 11.77 -24.56 -4.77
CA GLY A 155 10.35 -24.51 -5.17
C GLY A 155 9.81 -23.12 -5.47
N VAL A 156 8.61 -23.05 -6.03
CA VAL A 156 7.87 -21.80 -6.20
C VAL A 156 7.03 -21.56 -4.95
N VAL A 157 7.41 -20.56 -4.14
CA VAL A 157 6.52 -19.97 -3.15
C VAL A 157 5.70 -18.90 -3.87
N VAL A 158 4.45 -19.23 -4.18
CA VAL A 158 3.47 -18.29 -4.75
C VAL A 158 2.87 -17.45 -3.64
#